data_AF-A0A0C9TQZ7-F1
#
_entry.id   AF-A0A0C9TQZ7-F1
#
_cell.length_a   1.000
_cell.length_b   1.000
_cell.length_c   1.000
_cell.angle_alpha   90.00
_cell.angle_beta   90.00
_cell.angle_gamma   90.00
#
_symmetry.space_group_name_H-M   'P 1'
#
loop_
_entity.id
_entity.type
_entity.pdbx_description
1 polymer ?
#
loop_
_entity_poly.entity_id
_entity_poly.type
_entity_poly.pdbx_seq_one_letter_code
_entity_poly.pdbx_strand_id
1 'polypeptide(L)'
;LKQLKHGHLRIVTSEEILTFGEGGLSPDLSVEIRVKRPVFWTRVLLFKDMGFAEAYMYGDGKKKPLGREEFKMDSYVASIISAPRLLTAVRFLGDITTTRANISAHYDIGNTMFTAFLSKDMNYSSAIFKDFNEDLQRSSGIQLETLEEAQTRKMLNVISKADIREGHRVLEIGSGWGGIAILAAQKTGCSVETLTLSSEQKELAEARIAEAGLSDKITVHLMDYRKIVNRPEWEHYFDRFISVEMMEHVGKDFFEEYWRCV
;
A
#
# COMPACT_ATOMS: atom_id res chain seq x y z
N LEU A 1 25.73 11.33 11.02
CA LEU A 1 24.90 12.49 11.45
C LEU A 1 25.61 13.85 11.32
N LYS A 2 26.92 13.98 11.56
CA LYS A 2 27.67 15.24 11.31
C LYS A 2 27.76 15.69 9.84
N GLN A 3 27.37 14.84 8.89
CA GLN A 3 27.36 15.12 7.45
C GLN A 3 25.95 15.46 6.92
N LEU A 4 25.00 15.81 7.80
CA LEU A 4 23.64 16.17 7.39
C LEU A 4 23.70 17.47 6.57
N LYS A 5 23.44 17.37 5.26
CA LYS A 5 23.59 18.49 4.30
C LYS A 5 22.36 19.40 4.21
N HIS A 6 21.18 18.91 4.62
CA HIS A 6 19.91 19.61 4.53
C HIS A 6 19.09 19.40 5.80
N GLY A 7 18.45 20.46 6.31
CA GLY A 7 17.59 20.43 7.49
C GLY A 7 18.33 20.40 8.83
N HIS A 8 17.56 20.28 9.91
CA HIS A 8 18.04 20.31 11.29
C HIS A 8 17.44 19.14 12.09
N LEU A 9 18.29 18.35 12.74
CA LEU A 9 17.88 17.25 13.60
C LEU A 9 18.29 17.52 15.05
N ARG A 10 17.30 17.52 15.94
CA ARG A 10 17.51 17.61 17.39
C ARG A 10 17.12 16.31 18.08
N ILE A 11 18.05 15.70 18.80
CA ILE A 11 17.80 14.52 19.64
C ILE A 11 17.88 14.98 21.09
N VAL A 12 16.74 14.90 21.79
CA VAL A 12 16.63 15.26 23.20
C VAL A 12 16.61 13.97 24.02
N THR A 13 17.61 13.79 24.87
CA THR A 13 17.68 12.70 25.85
C THR A 13 17.44 13.26 27.26
N SER A 14 17.49 12.41 28.29
CA SER A 14 17.45 12.85 29.69
C SER A 14 18.72 13.58 30.14
N GLU A 15 19.84 13.35 29.46
CA GLU A 15 21.17 13.82 29.87
C GLU A 15 21.66 14.98 29.01
N GLU A 16 21.37 14.94 27.72
CA GLU A 16 21.88 15.90 26.74
C GLU A 16 20.92 16.15 25.57
N ILE A 17 21.17 17.27 24.89
CA ILE A 17 20.55 17.62 23.62
C ILE A 17 21.64 17.58 22.55
N LEU A 18 21.48 16.66 21.60
CA LEU A 18 22.35 16.53 20.45
C LEU A 18 21.70 17.22 19.25
N THR A 19 22.46 18.10 18.60
CA THR A 19 22.00 18.86 17.44
C THR A 19 22.87 18.55 16.23
N PHE A 20 22.25 18.30 15.09
CA PHE A 20 22.91 17.95 13.83
C PHE A 20 22.32 18.74 12.66
N GLY A 21 23.18 19.14 11.72
CA GLY A 21 22.84 20.02 10.59
C GLY A 21 23.37 21.43 10.81
N GLU A 22 24.25 21.91 9.94
CA GLU A 22 24.66 23.32 9.90
C GLU A 22 23.59 24.10 9.12
N GLY A 23 23.13 25.24 9.64
CA GLY A 23 21.97 25.98 9.16
C GLY A 23 22.05 26.50 7.72
N GLY A 24 21.92 25.59 6.74
CA GLY A 24 21.93 25.87 5.31
C GLY A 24 20.56 25.69 4.65
N LEU A 25 20.21 26.68 3.82
CA LEU A 25 19.20 26.78 2.74
C LEU A 25 17.74 26.32 2.97
N SER A 26 17.38 25.63 4.07
CA SER A 26 15.99 25.24 4.35
C SER A 26 15.69 25.26 5.87
N PRO A 27 15.47 26.45 6.46
CA PRO A 27 15.17 26.59 7.89
C PRO A 27 13.88 25.87 8.33
N ASP A 28 12.99 25.52 7.39
CA ASP A 28 11.68 24.93 7.67
C ASP A 28 11.72 23.40 7.90
N LEU A 29 12.83 22.74 7.54
CA LEU A 29 13.02 21.30 7.70
C LEU A 29 13.68 20.97 9.04
N SER A 30 12.89 21.00 10.12
CA SER A 30 13.34 20.71 11.49
C SER A 30 12.63 19.50 12.10
N VAL A 31 13.41 18.52 12.56
CA VAL A 31 12.92 17.31 13.24
C VAL A 31 13.46 17.23 14.66
N GLU A 32 12.57 17.00 15.62
CA GLU A 32 12.93 16.68 17.01
C GLU A 32 12.52 15.25 17.37
N ILE A 33 13.49 14.48 17.89
CA ILE A 33 13.29 13.16 18.49
C ILE A 33 13.53 13.28 19.99
N ARG A 34 12.51 12.98 20.81
CA ARG A 34 12.67 12.91 22.27
C ARG A 34 12.78 11.46 22.71
N VAL A 35 13.94 11.06 23.20
CA VAL A 35 14.18 9.73 23.77
C VAL A 35 13.79 9.75 25.24
N LYS A 36 12.76 8.98 25.60
CA LYS A 36 12.25 8.92 26.98
C LYS A 36 12.82 7.77 27.79
N ARG A 37 13.15 6.65 27.13
CA ARG A 37 13.64 5.44 27.78
C ARG A 37 14.92 4.95 27.08
N PRO A 38 15.98 4.56 27.82
CA PRO A 38 17.22 4.08 27.22
C PRO A 38 17.06 2.87 26.29
N VAL A 39 16.03 2.04 26.50
CA VAL A 39 15.69 0.89 25.63
C VAL A 39 15.49 1.28 24.16
N PHE A 40 15.15 2.54 23.88
CA PHE A 40 15.12 3.09 22.52
C PHE A 40 16.41 2.79 21.76
N TRP A 41 17.57 3.05 22.38
CA TRP A 41 18.87 2.86 21.75
C TRP A 41 19.16 1.39 21.48
N THR A 42 18.80 0.51 22.41
CA THR A 42 18.96 -0.94 22.23
C THR A 42 18.11 -1.46 21.08
N ARG A 43 16.86 -1.00 20.95
CA ARG A 43 15.98 -1.39 19.82
C ARG A 43 16.54 -0.89 18.50
N VAL A 44 16.90 0.40 18.41
CA VAL A 44 17.47 0.98 17.18
C VAL A 44 18.79 0.30 16.81
N LEU A 45 19.63 -0.05 17.77
CA LEU A 45 20.89 -0.75 17.51
C LEU A 45 20.66 -2.17 16.97
N LEU A 46 19.76 -2.94 17.60
CA LEU A 46 19.53 -4.35 17.26
C LEU A 46 18.66 -4.53 16.02
N PHE A 47 17.63 -3.70 15.86
CA PHE A 47 16.57 -3.88 14.87
C PHE A 47 16.42 -2.69 13.91
N LYS A 48 17.30 -1.68 13.99
CA LYS A 48 17.40 -0.57 13.03
C LYS A 48 16.08 0.17 12.82
N ASP A 49 15.57 0.18 11.59
CA ASP A 49 14.31 0.78 11.19
C ASP A 49 13.11 0.18 11.91
N MET A 50 13.03 -1.15 12.02
CA MET A 50 12.01 -1.83 12.82
C MET A 50 12.12 -1.45 14.30
N GLY A 51 13.34 -1.41 14.82
CA GLY A 51 13.60 -1.03 16.21
C GLY A 51 13.15 0.39 16.53
N PHE A 52 13.36 1.32 15.60
CA PHE A 52 12.85 2.68 15.69
C PHE A 52 11.32 2.73 15.67
N ALA A 53 10.69 2.00 14.75
CA ALA A 53 9.23 1.92 14.64
C ALA A 53 8.60 1.34 15.92
N GLU A 54 9.13 0.22 16.42
CA GLU A 54 8.69 -0.38 17.69
C GLU A 54 8.87 0.60 18.84
N ALA A 55 10.02 1.26 18.95
CA ALA A 55 10.28 2.23 20.01
C ALA A 55 9.29 3.41 19.96
N TYR A 56 8.91 3.87 18.75
CA TYR A 56 7.85 4.86 18.58
C TYR A 56 6.49 4.34 19.04
N MET A 57 6.10 3.12 18.60
CA MET A 57 4.83 2.49 18.98
C MET A 57 4.69 2.28 20.49
N TYR A 58 5.77 1.85 21.16
CA TYR A 58 5.81 1.69 22.62
C TYR A 58 5.90 3.01 23.38
N GLY A 59 6.06 4.15 22.69
CA GLY A 59 6.20 5.47 23.28
C GLY A 59 7.57 5.74 23.92
N ASP A 60 8.59 4.95 23.58
CA ASP A 60 10.00 5.16 23.95
C ASP A 60 10.55 6.45 23.34
N GLY A 61 10.02 6.84 22.19
CA GLY A 61 10.31 8.09 21.50
C GLY A 61 9.05 8.93 21.22
N LYS A 62 9.15 10.26 21.25
CA LYS A 62 8.13 11.16 20.67
C LYS A 62 8.75 11.97 19.52
N LYS A 63 8.11 11.95 18.35
CA LYS A 63 8.38 12.88 17.23
C LYS A 63 7.45 14.09 17.38
N LYS A 64 8.02 15.30 17.42
CA LYS A 64 7.25 16.54 17.22
C LYS A 64 7.70 17.15 15.90
N PRO A 65 6.91 17.06 14.81
CA PRO A 65 7.21 17.84 13.62
C PRO A 65 7.03 19.33 13.96
N LEU A 66 8.06 20.14 13.73
CA LEU A 66 7.94 21.61 13.75
C LEU A 66 7.76 22.21 12.35
N GLY A 67 7.44 21.36 11.37
CA GLY A 67 7.13 21.69 9.98
C GLY A 67 6.57 20.44 9.30
N ARG A 68 5.60 20.61 8.40
CA ARG A 68 5.03 19.53 7.58
C ARG A 68 5.93 19.34 6.38
N GLU A 69 6.79 18.35 6.42
CA GLU A 69 7.31 17.70 5.23
C GLU A 69 7.76 16.29 5.60
N GLU A 70 7.48 15.34 4.71
CA GLU A 70 7.87 13.95 4.86
C GLU A 70 9.38 13.87 4.98
N PHE A 71 9.86 13.36 6.12
CA PHE A 71 11.25 12.99 6.24
C PHE A 71 11.47 11.78 5.35
N LYS A 72 11.94 12.00 4.11
CA LYS A 72 12.63 10.96 3.35
C LYS A 72 13.81 10.53 4.20
N MET A 73 13.67 9.40 4.86
CA MET A 73 14.80 8.69 5.45
C MET A 73 15.58 8.02 4.32
N ASP A 74 16.03 8.82 3.34
CA ASP A 74 16.95 8.41 2.31
C ASP A 74 18.22 7.97 3.04
N SER A 75 18.47 6.66 3.06
CA SER A 75 19.76 5.92 3.12
C SER A 75 20.92 6.37 4.05
N TYR A 76 20.88 7.52 4.72
CA TYR A 76 21.95 8.03 5.59
C TYR A 76 21.91 7.43 6.99
N VAL A 77 20.81 6.77 7.38
CA VAL A 77 20.78 5.84 8.52
C VAL A 77 21.24 4.44 8.07
N ALA A 78 21.08 4.11 6.79
CA ALA A 78 21.53 2.84 6.21
C ALA A 78 23.07 2.72 6.13
N SER A 79 23.81 3.83 6.13
CA SER A 79 25.29 3.79 6.11
C SER A 79 25.92 3.43 7.46
N ILE A 80 25.14 3.23 8.54
CA ILE A 80 25.62 2.70 9.83
C ILE A 80 25.65 1.15 9.82
N ILE A 81 25.23 0.51 8.71
CA ILE A 81 24.71 -0.86 8.72
C ILE A 81 25.64 -1.81 7.92
N SER A 82 26.82 -2.09 8.46
CA SER A 82 27.71 -3.16 7.96
C SER A 82 28.11 -4.14 9.07
N ALA A 83 27.13 -4.81 9.68
CA ALA A 83 27.37 -5.99 10.52
C ALA A 83 26.40 -7.14 10.15
N PRO A 84 26.85 -8.41 10.23
CA PRO A 84 26.26 -9.52 9.48
C PRO A 84 24.90 -9.98 10.03
N ARG A 85 23.96 -10.23 9.11
CA ARG A 85 22.58 -10.72 9.35
C ARG A 85 22.53 -12.23 9.66
N LEU A 86 23.05 -12.72 10.79
CA LEU A 86 22.94 -14.16 11.07
C LEU A 86 21.65 -14.58 11.82
N LEU A 87 20.94 -13.67 12.49
CA LEU A 87 19.84 -14.09 13.41
C LEU A 87 18.40 -13.85 12.93
N THR A 88 18.15 -13.11 11.84
CA THR A 88 16.79 -12.63 11.50
C THR A 88 16.18 -13.24 10.23
N ALA A 89 16.91 -14.08 9.50
CA ALA A 89 16.45 -14.65 8.23
C ALA A 89 15.40 -15.78 8.37
N VAL A 90 15.18 -16.29 9.59
CA VAL A 90 14.36 -17.50 9.82
C VAL A 90 12.85 -17.23 9.85
N ARG A 91 12.41 -15.96 9.86
CA ARG A 91 10.97 -15.61 9.96
C ARG A 91 10.24 -15.36 8.63
N PHE A 92 10.93 -15.44 7.49
CA PHE A 92 10.38 -15.02 6.19
C PHE A 92 10.34 -16.11 5.11
N LEU A 93 10.53 -17.38 5.48
CA LEU A 93 10.27 -18.47 4.53
C LEU A 93 8.76 -18.69 4.45
N GLY A 94 8.12 -17.97 3.53
CA GLY A 94 6.68 -18.04 3.28
C GLY A 94 6.33 -19.32 2.51
N ASP A 95 5.57 -20.19 3.17
CA ASP A 95 4.81 -21.28 2.56
C ASP A 95 3.44 -20.74 2.08
N ILE A 96 2.77 -21.46 1.18
CA ILE A 96 1.45 -21.10 0.62
C ILE A 96 0.41 -20.81 1.72
N THR A 97 0.51 -21.54 2.84
CA THR A 97 -0.32 -21.37 4.02
C THR A 97 -0.08 -20.03 4.74
N THR A 98 1.14 -19.50 4.68
CA THR A 98 1.54 -18.27 5.35
C THR A 98 1.06 -17.03 4.59
N THR A 99 0.98 -17.07 3.25
CA THR A 99 0.46 -15.95 2.45
C THR A 99 -1.02 -15.67 2.73
N ARG A 100 -1.86 -16.71 2.79
CA ARG A 100 -3.27 -16.54 3.16
C ARG A 100 -3.42 -16.02 4.59
N ALA A 101 -2.64 -16.54 5.54
CA ALA A 101 -2.66 -16.08 6.92
C ALA A 101 -2.22 -14.60 7.06
N ASN A 102 -1.21 -14.18 6.31
CA ASN A 102 -0.72 -12.79 6.32
C ASN A 102 -1.72 -11.81 5.68
N ILE A 103 -2.39 -12.20 4.58
CA ILE A 103 -3.41 -11.37 3.93
C ILE A 103 -4.68 -11.28 4.80
N SER A 104 -5.14 -12.41 5.35
CA SER A 104 -6.27 -12.44 6.30
C SER A 104 -5.99 -11.49 7.48
N ALA A 105 -4.84 -11.62 8.14
CA ALA A 105 -4.51 -10.82 9.32
C ALA A 105 -4.46 -9.30 9.07
N HIS A 106 -4.17 -8.84 7.84
CA HIS A 106 -4.13 -7.42 7.49
C HIS A 106 -5.50 -6.84 7.12
N TYR A 107 -6.41 -7.63 6.55
CA TYR A 107 -7.75 -7.17 6.16
C TYR A 107 -8.85 -7.54 7.19
N ASP A 108 -8.57 -8.48 8.12
CA ASP A 108 -9.47 -8.89 9.22
C ASP A 108 -9.64 -7.83 10.32
N ILE A 109 -8.85 -6.74 10.29
CA ILE A 109 -9.03 -5.58 11.19
C ILE A 109 -10.36 -4.84 10.88
N GLY A 110 -11.00 -5.17 9.75
CA GLY A 110 -12.42 -4.96 9.49
C GLY A 110 -12.71 -3.81 8.54
N ASN A 111 -13.77 -3.96 7.73
CA ASN A 111 -14.23 -2.97 6.74
C ASN A 111 -14.45 -1.58 7.36
N THR A 112 -14.89 -1.50 8.63
CA THR A 112 -15.10 -0.24 9.36
C THR A 112 -13.83 0.61 9.44
N MET A 113 -12.67 0.00 9.67
CA MET A 113 -11.40 0.73 9.73
C MET A 113 -11.09 1.37 8.37
N PHE A 114 -11.18 0.58 7.29
CA PHE A 114 -10.88 1.03 5.94
C PHE A 114 -11.85 2.11 5.46
N THR A 115 -13.14 1.99 5.77
CA THR A 115 -14.13 3.04 5.44
C THR A 115 -13.84 4.40 6.07
N ALA A 116 -13.04 4.45 7.15
CA ALA A 116 -12.74 5.71 7.84
C ALA A 116 -11.72 6.59 7.10
N PHE A 117 -10.92 6.01 6.19
CA PHE A 117 -9.84 6.75 5.51
C PHE A 117 -9.72 6.51 4.00
N LEU A 118 -10.39 5.47 3.46
CA LEU A 118 -10.45 5.26 2.02
C LEU A 118 -11.53 6.15 1.38
N SER A 119 -11.39 6.35 0.06
CA SER A 119 -12.46 6.88 -0.78
C SER A 119 -13.67 5.95 -0.77
N LYS A 120 -14.85 6.48 -1.14
CA LYS A 120 -16.13 5.74 -1.15
C LYS A 120 -16.12 4.46 -1.99
N ASP A 121 -15.25 4.40 -3.00
CA ASP A 121 -15.07 3.23 -3.84
C ASP A 121 -14.25 2.10 -3.16
N MET A 122 -13.79 2.33 -1.93
CA MET A 122 -12.97 1.44 -1.11
C MET A 122 -11.70 0.99 -1.85
N ASN A 123 -11.04 1.91 -2.55
CA ASN A 123 -9.81 1.60 -3.26
C ASN A 123 -8.58 1.79 -2.37
N TYR A 124 -7.96 0.68 -1.98
CA TYR A 124 -6.70 0.71 -1.21
C TYR A 124 -5.50 0.47 -2.12
N SER A 125 -5.27 1.40 -3.04
CA SER A 125 -4.10 1.45 -3.92
C SER A 125 -3.81 2.90 -4.32
N SER A 126 -2.70 3.13 -5.04
CA SER A 126 -2.35 4.49 -5.48
C SER A 126 -3.43 5.11 -6.37
N ALA A 127 -3.79 6.36 -6.09
CA ALA A 127 -4.63 7.17 -6.97
C ALA A 127 -3.78 7.86 -8.07
N ILE A 128 -4.43 8.46 -9.08
CA ILE A 128 -3.76 9.30 -10.09
C ILE A 128 -4.37 10.71 -10.02
N PHE A 129 -3.62 11.66 -9.44
CA PHE A 129 -4.00 13.07 -9.38
C PHE A 129 -3.64 13.80 -10.68
N LYS A 130 -4.36 14.88 -11.00
CA LYS A 130 -4.06 15.72 -12.18
C LYS A 130 -2.73 16.46 -12.05
N ASP A 131 -2.50 17.05 -10.87
CA ASP A 131 -1.26 17.75 -10.52
C ASP A 131 -0.62 17.04 -9.32
N PHE A 132 0.62 16.59 -9.50
CA PHE A 132 1.39 15.90 -8.47
C PHE A 132 1.81 16.81 -7.31
N ASN A 133 1.77 18.13 -7.49
CA ASN A 133 2.20 19.10 -6.49
C ASN A 133 1.02 19.92 -5.92
N GLU A 134 -0.22 19.52 -6.19
CA GLU A 134 -1.40 20.29 -5.79
C GLU A 134 -1.49 20.45 -4.26
N ASP A 135 -1.12 19.40 -3.52
CA ASP A 135 -1.10 19.36 -2.06
C ASP A 135 0.02 20.22 -1.43
N LEU A 136 1.12 20.42 -2.15
CA LEU A 136 2.20 21.35 -1.79
C LEU A 136 1.81 22.81 -1.98
N GLN A 137 0.79 23.08 -2.82
CA GLN A 137 0.34 24.42 -3.18
C GLN A 137 -0.88 24.91 -2.38
N ARG A 138 -1.25 24.22 -1.28
CA ARG A 138 -2.45 24.51 -0.46
C ARG A 138 -2.64 25.96 0.00
N SER A 139 -1.58 26.75 0.00
CA SER A 139 -1.59 28.18 0.36
C SER A 139 -2.24 29.09 -0.70
N SER A 140 -2.53 28.58 -1.91
CA SER A 140 -2.93 29.39 -3.08
C SER A 140 -4.45 29.57 -3.27
N GLY A 141 -5.29 29.02 -2.40
CA GLY A 141 -6.75 29.08 -2.55
C GLY A 141 -7.30 28.22 -3.69
N ILE A 142 -6.47 27.36 -4.27
CA ILE A 142 -6.87 26.37 -5.28
C ILE A 142 -7.72 25.29 -4.61
N GLN A 143 -8.84 24.94 -5.25
CA GLN A 143 -9.64 23.79 -4.87
C GLN A 143 -8.88 22.52 -5.24
N LEU A 144 -8.41 21.80 -4.23
CA LEU A 144 -7.74 20.52 -4.44
C LEU A 144 -8.70 19.48 -5.02
N GLU A 145 -8.17 18.65 -5.89
CA GLU A 145 -8.85 17.46 -6.34
C GLU A 145 -9.10 16.48 -5.19
N THR A 146 -10.29 15.87 -5.20
CA THR A 146 -10.66 14.87 -4.18
C THR A 146 -9.99 13.52 -4.43
N LEU A 147 -9.78 12.74 -3.36
CA LEU A 147 -9.26 11.38 -3.48
C LEU A 147 -10.17 10.51 -4.37
N GLU A 148 -11.48 10.68 -4.27
CA GLU A 148 -12.49 9.98 -5.07
C GLU A 148 -12.31 10.24 -6.58
N GLU A 149 -12.07 11.50 -6.97
CA GLU A 149 -11.81 11.86 -8.36
C GLU A 149 -10.50 11.25 -8.86
N ALA A 150 -9.45 11.29 -8.04
CA ALA A 150 -8.15 10.72 -8.37
C ALA A 150 -8.17 9.18 -8.48
N GLN A 151 -8.92 8.49 -7.60
CA GLN A 151 -9.11 7.04 -7.68
C GLN A 151 -9.95 6.65 -8.89
N THR A 152 -11.05 7.37 -9.15
CA THR A 152 -11.87 7.14 -10.35
C THR A 152 -11.03 7.30 -11.61
N ARG A 153 -10.18 8.33 -11.69
CA ARG A 153 -9.25 8.51 -12.81
C ARG A 153 -8.29 7.35 -12.96
N LYS A 154 -7.70 6.88 -11.87
CA LYS A 154 -6.81 5.72 -11.89
C LYS A 154 -7.50 4.49 -12.45
N MET A 155 -8.70 4.19 -11.98
CA MET A 155 -9.47 3.04 -12.47
C MET A 155 -9.84 3.17 -13.95
N LEU A 156 -10.31 4.35 -14.39
CA LEU A 156 -10.58 4.61 -15.81
C LEU A 156 -9.32 4.47 -16.68
N ASN A 157 -8.16 4.90 -16.18
CA ASN A 157 -6.90 4.75 -16.88
C ASN A 157 -6.49 3.27 -17.01
N VAL A 158 -6.69 2.45 -15.98
CA VAL A 158 -6.47 0.99 -16.05
C VAL A 158 -7.41 0.36 -17.08
N ILE A 159 -8.71 0.65 -17.02
CA ILE A 159 -9.73 0.13 -17.94
C ILE A 159 -9.40 0.50 -19.40
N SER A 160 -9.01 1.75 -19.63
CA SER A 160 -8.63 2.27 -20.95
C SER A 160 -7.35 1.61 -21.48
N LYS A 161 -6.30 1.49 -20.66
CA LYS A 161 -5.04 0.85 -21.06
C LYS A 161 -5.19 -0.64 -21.33
N ALA A 162 -6.08 -1.31 -20.60
CA ALA A 162 -6.44 -2.68 -20.87
C ALA A 162 -7.36 -2.82 -22.09
N ASP A 163 -7.81 -1.74 -22.74
CA ASP A 163 -8.72 -1.77 -23.90
C ASP A 163 -9.95 -2.68 -23.64
N ILE A 164 -10.57 -2.51 -22.47
CA ILE A 164 -11.78 -3.25 -22.10
C ILE A 164 -12.97 -2.64 -22.85
N ARG A 165 -13.78 -3.52 -23.47
CA ARG A 165 -14.90 -3.17 -24.32
C ARG A 165 -16.12 -4.00 -23.96
N GLU A 166 -17.25 -3.61 -24.53
CA GLU A 166 -18.49 -4.36 -24.43
C GLU A 166 -18.32 -5.81 -24.89
N GLY A 167 -18.90 -6.74 -24.13
CA GLY A 167 -18.83 -8.17 -24.42
C GLY A 167 -17.52 -8.86 -24.00
N HIS A 168 -16.46 -8.12 -23.64
CA HIS A 168 -15.24 -8.75 -23.12
C HIS A 168 -15.49 -9.47 -21.78
N ARG A 169 -14.79 -10.58 -21.59
CA ARG A 169 -14.62 -11.29 -20.32
C ARG A 169 -13.28 -10.88 -19.72
N VAL A 170 -13.31 -10.29 -18.53
CA VAL A 170 -12.13 -9.73 -17.86
C VAL A 170 -11.79 -10.58 -16.65
N LEU A 171 -10.54 -11.01 -16.54
CA LEU A 171 -10.00 -11.56 -15.30
C LEU A 171 -9.37 -10.44 -14.49
N GLU A 172 -9.78 -10.30 -13.22
CA GLU A 172 -9.14 -9.42 -12.25
C GLU A 172 -8.53 -10.26 -11.12
N ILE A 173 -7.22 -10.11 -10.90
CA ILE A 173 -6.56 -10.65 -9.70
C ILE A 173 -6.39 -9.51 -8.70
N GLY A 174 -6.95 -9.69 -7.50
CA GLY A 174 -6.96 -8.68 -6.45
C GLY A 174 -8.23 -7.83 -6.47
N SER A 175 -9.38 -8.45 -6.14
CA SER A 175 -10.69 -7.77 -6.16
C SER A 175 -10.76 -6.49 -5.34
N GLY A 176 -9.97 -6.42 -4.26
CA GLY A 176 -10.20 -5.45 -3.19
C GLY A 176 -11.67 -5.54 -2.76
N TRP A 177 -12.37 -4.41 -2.81
CA TRP A 177 -13.80 -4.33 -2.53
C TRP A 177 -14.67 -4.18 -3.79
N GLY A 178 -14.15 -4.54 -4.97
CA GLY A 178 -14.90 -4.55 -6.25
C GLY A 178 -14.91 -3.22 -7.02
N GLY A 179 -14.14 -2.22 -6.60
CA GLY A 179 -14.17 -0.87 -7.20
C GLY A 179 -13.88 -0.85 -8.71
N ILE A 180 -12.82 -1.53 -9.16
CA ILE A 180 -12.47 -1.58 -10.58
C ILE A 180 -13.48 -2.43 -11.36
N ALA A 181 -13.85 -3.62 -10.85
CA ALA A 181 -14.84 -4.48 -11.49
C ALA A 181 -16.18 -3.77 -11.74
N ILE A 182 -16.71 -3.09 -10.71
CA ILE A 182 -17.95 -2.31 -10.82
C ILE A 182 -17.81 -1.22 -11.88
N LEU A 183 -16.73 -0.42 -11.83
CA LEU A 183 -16.55 0.65 -12.79
C LEU A 183 -16.36 0.14 -14.24
N ALA A 184 -15.62 -0.95 -14.40
CA ALA A 184 -15.39 -1.58 -15.71
C ALA A 184 -16.70 -2.06 -16.33
N ALA A 185 -17.52 -2.79 -15.58
CA ALA A 185 -18.82 -3.27 -16.04
C ALA A 185 -19.77 -2.10 -16.35
N GLN A 186 -19.84 -1.08 -15.49
CA GLN A 186 -20.70 0.10 -15.72
C GLN A 186 -20.30 0.91 -16.96
N LYS A 187 -18.99 1.05 -17.21
CA LYS A 187 -18.50 1.91 -18.30
C LYS A 187 -18.46 1.22 -19.65
N THR A 188 -18.30 -0.10 -19.66
CA THR A 188 -18.03 -0.84 -20.91
C THR A 188 -19.07 -1.92 -21.19
N GLY A 189 -19.82 -2.40 -20.21
CA GLY A 189 -20.70 -3.55 -20.37
C GLY A 189 -19.97 -4.91 -20.39
N CYS A 190 -18.67 -4.94 -20.05
CA CYS A 190 -17.91 -6.18 -19.90
C CYS A 190 -18.42 -7.04 -18.73
N SER A 191 -17.98 -8.30 -18.71
CA SER A 191 -18.14 -9.21 -17.57
C SER A 191 -16.80 -9.39 -16.88
N VAL A 192 -16.80 -9.58 -15.55
CA VAL A 192 -15.60 -9.64 -14.74
C VAL A 192 -15.64 -10.86 -13.82
N GLU A 193 -14.62 -11.71 -13.93
CA GLU A 193 -14.28 -12.73 -12.93
C GLU A 193 -13.17 -12.16 -12.05
N THR A 194 -13.45 -11.88 -10.78
CA THR A 194 -12.50 -11.22 -9.88
C THR A 194 -12.11 -12.10 -8.70
N LEU A 195 -10.82 -12.14 -8.35
CA LEU A 195 -10.26 -13.05 -7.34
C LEU A 195 -9.78 -12.31 -6.10
N THR A 196 -10.15 -12.81 -4.92
CA THR A 196 -9.61 -12.38 -3.62
C THR A 196 -9.32 -13.58 -2.70
N LEU A 197 -8.45 -13.36 -1.71
CA LEU A 197 -8.18 -14.29 -0.62
C LEU A 197 -8.89 -13.92 0.69
N SER A 198 -9.52 -12.75 0.78
CA SER A 198 -10.25 -12.28 1.97
C SER A 198 -11.75 -12.50 1.83
N SER A 199 -12.34 -13.14 2.84
CA SER A 199 -13.80 -13.34 2.94
C SER A 199 -14.54 -12.03 3.12
N GLU A 200 -13.97 -11.10 3.86
CA GLU A 200 -14.51 -9.79 4.24
C GLU A 200 -14.57 -8.86 3.03
N GLN A 201 -13.52 -8.92 2.19
CA GLN A 201 -13.47 -8.26 0.89
C GLN A 201 -14.53 -8.83 -0.05
N LYS A 202 -14.63 -10.17 -0.15
CA LYS A 202 -15.63 -10.81 -0.99
C LYS A 202 -17.05 -10.40 -0.59
N GLU A 203 -17.39 -10.51 0.69
CA GLU A 203 -18.72 -10.19 1.19
C GLU A 203 -19.13 -8.74 0.87
N LEU A 204 -18.24 -7.77 1.17
CA LEU A 204 -18.54 -6.37 0.88
C LEU A 204 -18.49 -6.05 -0.63
N ALA A 205 -17.60 -6.69 -1.40
CA ALA A 205 -17.59 -6.55 -2.86
C ALA A 205 -18.92 -7.05 -3.47
N GLU A 206 -19.39 -8.23 -3.07
CA GLU A 206 -20.66 -8.80 -3.55
C GLU A 206 -21.86 -7.91 -3.18
N ALA A 207 -21.90 -7.37 -1.96
CA ALA A 207 -22.94 -6.43 -1.54
C ALA A 207 -22.95 -5.17 -2.42
N ARG A 208 -21.78 -4.59 -2.71
CA ARG A 208 -21.65 -3.40 -3.56
C ARG A 208 -21.98 -3.69 -5.03
N ILE A 209 -21.61 -4.86 -5.53
CA ILE A 209 -21.97 -5.32 -6.89
C ILE A 209 -23.49 -5.47 -7.01
N ALA A 210 -24.14 -6.05 -6.00
CA ALA A 210 -25.59 -6.19 -5.97
C ALA A 210 -26.30 -4.83 -5.89
N GLU A 211 -25.81 -3.92 -5.05
CA GLU A 211 -26.33 -2.54 -4.96
C GLU A 211 -26.20 -1.78 -6.30
N ALA A 212 -25.11 -2.03 -7.04
CA ALA A 212 -24.91 -1.48 -8.37
C ALA A 212 -25.73 -2.16 -9.48
N GLY A 213 -26.44 -3.26 -9.17
CA GLY A 213 -27.23 -4.03 -10.13
C GLY A 213 -26.41 -4.82 -11.15
N LEU A 214 -25.22 -5.30 -10.77
CA LEU A 214 -24.24 -5.93 -11.68
C LEU A 214 -23.95 -7.39 -11.36
N SER A 215 -24.78 -8.04 -10.54
CA SER A 215 -24.59 -9.43 -10.13
C SER A 215 -24.61 -10.44 -11.28
N ASP A 216 -25.14 -10.07 -12.45
CA ASP A 216 -25.12 -10.86 -13.68
C ASP A 216 -23.83 -10.67 -14.51
N LYS A 217 -23.05 -9.64 -14.20
CA LYS A 217 -21.82 -9.27 -14.92
C LYS A 217 -20.55 -9.55 -14.14
N ILE A 218 -20.60 -9.53 -12.81
CA ILE A 218 -19.42 -9.62 -11.96
C ILE A 218 -19.58 -10.78 -11.00
N THR A 219 -18.60 -11.69 -11.02
CA THR A 219 -18.50 -12.80 -10.06
C THR A 219 -17.22 -12.67 -9.25
N VAL A 220 -17.35 -12.71 -7.92
CA VAL A 220 -16.22 -12.64 -6.99
C VAL A 220 -15.87 -14.04 -6.52
N HIS A 221 -14.62 -14.47 -6.67
CA HIS A 221 -14.14 -15.77 -6.21
C HIS A 221 -13.24 -15.61 -4.99
N LEU A 222 -13.54 -16.36 -3.93
CA LEU A 222 -12.61 -16.56 -2.82
C LEU A 222 -11.61 -17.64 -3.22
N MET A 223 -10.60 -17.25 -4.00
CA MET A 223 -9.70 -18.18 -4.65
C MET A 223 -8.30 -17.58 -4.81
N ASP A 224 -7.29 -18.42 -4.56
CA ASP A 224 -5.91 -18.11 -4.91
C ASP A 224 -5.72 -18.15 -6.43
N TYR A 225 -5.13 -17.11 -7.02
CA TYR A 225 -4.93 -17.03 -8.47
C TYR A 225 -4.14 -18.21 -9.03
N ARG A 226 -3.25 -18.84 -8.24
CA ARG A 226 -2.49 -20.02 -8.68
C ARG A 226 -3.38 -21.23 -8.97
N LYS A 227 -4.65 -21.20 -8.54
CA LYS A 227 -5.63 -22.24 -8.85
C LYS A 227 -6.33 -22.03 -10.18
N ILE A 228 -6.10 -20.92 -10.88
CA ILE A 228 -6.65 -20.68 -12.24
C ILE A 228 -6.29 -21.85 -13.18
N VAL A 229 -5.06 -22.35 -13.12
CA VAL A 229 -4.59 -23.47 -13.97
C VAL A 229 -5.35 -24.77 -13.74
N ASN A 230 -6.07 -24.89 -12.62
CA ASN A 230 -6.91 -26.05 -12.31
C ASN A 230 -8.36 -25.88 -12.81
N ARG A 231 -8.64 -24.84 -13.60
CA ARG A 231 -9.96 -24.54 -14.19
C ARG A 231 -9.88 -24.65 -15.71
N PRO A 232 -10.08 -25.86 -16.29
CA PRO A 232 -10.04 -26.06 -17.74
C PRO A 232 -11.01 -25.17 -18.49
N GLU A 233 -12.14 -24.80 -17.87
CA GLU A 233 -13.12 -23.90 -18.46
C GLU A 233 -12.63 -22.44 -18.59
N TRP A 234 -11.52 -22.09 -17.93
CA TRP A 234 -10.91 -20.76 -18.00
C TRP A 234 -9.74 -20.69 -18.99
N GLU A 235 -9.34 -21.82 -19.58
CA GLU A 235 -8.34 -21.84 -20.64
C GLU A 235 -8.83 -21.05 -21.86
N HIS A 236 -8.10 -20.00 -22.25
CA HIS A 236 -8.49 -19.06 -23.32
C HIS A 236 -9.87 -18.40 -23.14
N TYR A 237 -10.36 -18.32 -21.90
CA TYR A 237 -11.67 -17.76 -21.60
C TYR A 237 -11.68 -16.23 -21.50
N PHE A 238 -10.57 -15.60 -21.13
CA PHE A 238 -10.52 -14.16 -20.88
C PHE A 238 -10.00 -13.37 -22.08
N ASP A 239 -10.67 -12.26 -22.37
CA ASP A 239 -10.26 -11.33 -23.41
C ASP A 239 -9.25 -10.31 -22.89
N ARG A 240 -9.34 -9.96 -21.59
CA ARG A 240 -8.48 -8.99 -20.92
C ARG A 240 -8.15 -9.43 -19.50
N PHE A 241 -7.04 -8.90 -19.00
CA PHE A 241 -6.51 -9.18 -17.68
C PHE A 241 -6.14 -7.88 -16.97
N ILE A 242 -6.53 -7.74 -15.70
CA ILE A 242 -6.12 -6.67 -14.80
C ILE A 242 -5.57 -7.29 -13.51
N SER A 243 -4.49 -6.71 -13.01
CA SER A 243 -4.00 -6.96 -11.65
C SER A 243 -3.34 -5.70 -11.11
N VAL A 244 -3.75 -5.27 -9.92
CA VAL A 244 -3.31 -4.02 -9.31
C VAL A 244 -2.84 -4.28 -7.89
N GLU A 245 -1.62 -3.84 -7.55
CA GLU A 245 -0.98 -4.01 -6.23
C GLU A 245 -0.91 -5.49 -5.76
N MET A 246 -0.78 -6.43 -6.69
CA MET A 246 -0.64 -7.86 -6.38
C MET A 246 0.82 -8.33 -6.43
N MET A 247 1.63 -7.78 -7.33
CA MET A 247 2.99 -8.25 -7.61
C MET A 247 3.92 -8.08 -6.40
N GLU A 248 3.66 -7.08 -5.57
CA GLU A 248 4.32 -6.77 -4.31
C GLU A 248 4.20 -7.92 -3.30
N HIS A 249 3.12 -8.70 -3.40
CA HIS A 249 2.81 -9.82 -2.51
C HIS A 249 3.22 -11.18 -3.07
N VAL A 250 3.57 -11.27 -4.35
CA VAL A 250 4.01 -12.53 -5.01
C VAL A 250 5.40 -12.92 -4.53
N GLY A 251 6.28 -11.95 -4.32
CA GLY A 251 7.69 -12.18 -4.03
C GLY A 251 8.50 -12.47 -5.30
N LYS A 252 9.74 -11.98 -5.32
CA LYS A 252 10.59 -11.96 -6.52
C LYS A 252 10.78 -13.34 -7.17
N ASP A 253 10.91 -14.39 -6.37
CA ASP A 253 11.21 -15.73 -6.85
C ASP A 253 10.01 -16.41 -7.54
N PHE A 254 8.81 -15.84 -7.43
CA PHE A 254 7.56 -16.40 -7.97
C PHE A 254 6.97 -15.60 -9.14
N PHE A 255 7.70 -14.61 -9.67
CA PHE A 255 7.20 -13.81 -10.79
C PHE A 255 6.97 -14.63 -12.07
N GLU A 256 7.84 -15.58 -12.39
CA GLU A 256 7.64 -16.46 -13.55
C GLU A 256 6.39 -17.33 -13.38
N GLU A 257 6.16 -17.85 -12.17
CA GLU A 257 4.97 -18.64 -11.89
C GLU A 257 3.70 -17.79 -11.99
N TYR A 258 3.74 -16.54 -11.52
CA TYR A 258 2.63 -15.60 -11.65
C TYR A 258 2.22 -15.42 -13.12
N TRP A 259 3.18 -15.10 -14.00
CA TRP A 259 2.92 -14.91 -15.43
C TRP A 259 2.55 -16.19 -16.16
N ARG A 260 2.94 -17.37 -15.66
CA ARG A 260 2.51 -18.66 -16.21
C ARG A 260 1.04 -18.97 -15.91
N CYS A 261 0.50 -18.44 -14.81
CA CYS A 261 -0.89 -18.68 -14.41
C CYS A 261 -1.92 -17.85 -15.20
N VAL A 262 -1.48 -16.76 -15.83
CA VAL A 262 -2.35 -15.76 -16.49
C VAL A 262 -2.20 -15.77 -18.00
#